data_AF-A0A2Z4PY83-F1
#
_entry.id   AF-A0A2Z4PY83-F1
#
_cell.length_a   1.000
_cell.length_b   1.000
_cell.length_c   1.000
_cell.angle_alpha   90.00
_cell.angle_beta   90.00
_cell.angle_gamma   90.00
#
_symmetry.space_group_name_H-M   'P 1'
#
loop_
_entity.id
_entity.type
_entity.pdbx_description
1 polymer ?
#
loop_
_entity_poly.entity_id
_entity_poly.type
_entity_poly.pdbx_seq_one_letter_code
_entity_poly.pdbx_strand_id
1 'polypeptide(L)'
;MTRTLRIFLIAIGAIILAGCQNLNQPGTAGTGSPCTTVAPCNGNTVGNSSPYGYAQNGALNANNTIAVIKQEPIVVTATGYAAMMTSKRLSKSQARIMTLRSSMLDAYRNLSERVYGLKIDGSSSLSNMVMQNDELRTYVDAYLVGAKVVSQREHEDGTFETVVEMALQENFRQCISSPNGIQSNPNCSVQPGYRAINVENSTPTTNFYSIE
;
A
#
# COMPACT_ATOMS: atom_id res chain seq x y z
N MET A 1 19.28 70.09 22.44
CA MET A 1 20.24 69.65 23.48
C MET A 1 19.83 68.27 23.95
N THR A 2 20.60 67.19 23.98
CA THR A 2 21.93 66.82 23.49
C THR A 2 21.95 65.29 23.63
N ARG A 3 22.29 64.58 22.55
CA ARG A 3 22.65 63.16 22.58
C ARG A 3 23.86 62.99 23.47
N THR A 4 23.86 61.99 24.37
CA THR A 4 25.03 61.17 24.81
C THR A 4 24.78 60.61 26.21
N LEU A 5 24.28 59.37 26.33
CA LEU A 5 24.76 58.41 27.35
C LEU A 5 24.26 57.00 27.01
N ARG A 6 24.74 56.47 25.88
CA ARG A 6 25.00 55.04 25.76
C ARG A 6 26.39 54.79 26.38
N ILE A 7 26.59 53.59 26.92
CA ILE A 7 27.82 53.01 27.51
C ILE A 7 27.79 53.03 29.04
N PHE A 8 28.04 51.86 29.65
CA PHE A 8 27.72 51.38 31.01
C PHE A 8 26.25 50.94 31.15
N LEU A 9 25.87 49.67 30.98
CA LEU A 9 26.44 48.48 31.61
C LEU A 9 26.34 47.27 30.65
N ILE A 10 27.52 46.81 30.21
CA ILE A 10 27.75 45.50 29.61
C ILE A 10 28.04 44.55 30.78
N ALA A 11 27.12 43.64 31.08
CA ALA A 11 27.23 42.45 31.96
C ALA A 11 25.77 42.12 32.37
N ILE A 12 25.12 41.01 32.05
CA ILE A 12 25.50 39.64 31.74
C ILE A 12 24.35 39.10 30.89
N GLY A 13 24.62 38.77 29.63
CA GLY A 13 23.67 38.12 28.72
C GLY A 13 24.32 36.91 28.11
N ALA A 14 24.61 35.90 28.95
CA ALA A 14 25.19 34.65 28.51
C ALA A 14 24.09 33.74 27.95
N ILE A 15 24.17 33.58 26.64
CA ILE A 15 23.45 32.61 25.81
C ILE A 15 23.93 31.20 26.17
N ILE A 16 22.99 30.29 26.39
CA ILE A 16 23.14 28.83 26.22
C ILE A 16 21.81 28.36 25.62
N LEU A 17 21.64 28.46 24.31
CA LEU A 17 21.91 27.40 23.31
C LEU A 17 21.32 26.04 23.71
N ALA A 18 20.04 25.87 23.39
CA ALA A 18 19.38 24.56 23.34
C ALA A 18 19.90 23.80 22.12
N GLY A 19 20.77 22.81 22.36
CA GLY A 19 21.09 21.77 21.39
C GLY A 19 20.22 20.55 21.65
N CYS A 20 19.26 20.26 20.76
CA CYS A 20 18.67 18.93 20.68
C CYS A 20 19.49 18.12 19.68
N GLN A 21 20.32 17.20 20.18
CA GLN A 21 20.93 16.15 19.37
C GLN A 21 20.39 14.81 19.85
N ASN A 22 19.81 14.09 18.91
CA ASN A 22 19.34 12.73 19.05
C ASN A 22 20.47 11.80 18.57
N LEU A 23 20.79 10.75 19.35
CA LEU A 23 21.17 9.39 18.90
C LEU A 23 21.76 8.57 20.06
N ASN A 24 21.13 7.43 20.35
CA ASN A 24 21.72 6.15 20.79
C ASN A 24 22.59 6.08 22.06
N GLN A 25 22.04 5.56 23.18
CA GLN A 25 22.08 4.14 23.59
C GLN A 25 21.67 3.96 25.08
N PRO A 26 21.17 2.77 25.47
CA PRO A 26 20.57 2.50 26.76
C PRO A 26 21.58 1.98 27.80
N GLY A 27 21.26 2.13 29.08
CA GLY A 27 22.01 1.47 30.15
C GLY A 27 21.57 1.88 31.56
N THR A 28 20.39 1.43 31.99
CA THR A 28 20.01 1.45 33.42
C THR A 28 20.57 0.22 34.13
N ALA A 29 21.15 0.46 35.30
CA ALA A 29 21.72 -0.53 36.19
C ALA A 29 20.67 -1.53 36.68
N GLY A 30 20.96 -2.81 36.50
CA GLY A 30 20.28 -3.95 37.09
C GLY A 30 21.29 -5.09 37.23
N THR A 31 21.45 -5.57 38.46
CA THR A 31 22.40 -6.59 38.90
C THR A 31 22.48 -7.80 37.96
N GLY A 32 23.64 -8.00 37.33
CA GLY A 32 23.95 -9.18 36.53
C GLY A 32 25.18 -9.88 37.09
N SER A 33 25.00 -11.10 37.58
CA SER A 33 26.09 -12.06 37.80
C SER A 33 26.76 -12.40 36.46
N PRO A 34 28.09 -12.58 36.40
CA PRO A 34 28.77 -12.89 35.14
C PRO A 34 28.48 -14.34 34.72
N CYS A 35 27.86 -14.51 33.54
CA CYS A 35 27.75 -15.82 32.89
C CYS A 35 29.13 -16.27 32.41
N THR A 36 29.77 -17.17 33.15
CA THR A 36 30.84 -18.01 32.64
C THR A 36 30.22 -19.34 32.22
N THR A 37 30.45 -19.70 30.95
CA THR A 37 30.37 -21.02 30.31
C THR A 37 29.63 -21.00 28.98
N VAL A 38 30.15 -21.84 28.08
CA VAL A 38 29.95 -21.85 26.64
C VAL A 38 28.81 -22.83 26.32
N ALA A 39 27.58 -22.37 26.09
CA ALA A 39 26.48 -23.06 25.35
C ALA A 39 25.15 -22.26 25.44
N PRO A 40 24.18 -22.47 24.52
CA PRO A 40 23.01 -21.59 24.37
C PRO A 40 21.80 -22.08 25.18
N CYS A 41 21.18 -21.20 25.96
CA CYS A 41 19.88 -21.45 26.61
C CYS A 41 18.78 -20.67 25.88
N ASN A 42 17.92 -21.44 25.22
CA ASN A 42 16.66 -21.05 24.62
C ASN A 42 15.58 -20.88 25.72
N GLY A 43 14.77 -19.82 25.65
CA GLY A 43 13.45 -19.76 26.30
C GLY A 43 13.25 -18.82 27.48
N ASN A 44 12.47 -17.76 27.21
CA ASN A 44 11.48 -17.09 28.06
C ASN A 44 11.93 -16.19 29.23
N THR A 45 11.70 -14.88 29.06
CA THR A 45 11.47 -13.92 30.15
C THR A 45 10.00 -13.48 30.16
N VAL A 46 9.34 -13.67 31.30
CA VAL A 46 7.97 -13.22 31.59
C VAL A 46 8.05 -11.95 32.43
N GLY A 47 7.39 -10.88 31.98
CA GLY A 47 6.89 -9.81 32.85
C GLY A 47 7.37 -8.40 32.52
N ASN A 48 6.52 -7.60 31.82
CA ASN A 48 6.10 -6.31 32.37
C ASN A 48 4.77 -5.84 31.73
N SER A 49 3.88 -5.34 32.57
CA SER A 49 2.47 -5.03 32.32
C SER A 49 2.24 -3.70 31.59
N SER A 50 1.53 -3.75 30.46
CA SER A 50 0.84 -2.60 29.84
C SER A 50 -0.62 -2.96 29.54
N PRO A 51 -1.57 -2.03 29.68
CA PRO A 51 -2.99 -2.35 29.87
C PRO A 51 -3.74 -2.49 28.54
N TYR A 52 -3.24 -3.30 27.61
CA TYR A 52 -4.00 -3.95 26.53
C TYR A 52 -3.19 -5.18 26.08
N GLY A 53 -2.95 -6.09 27.02
CA GLY A 53 -2.22 -7.33 26.79
C GLY A 53 -3.18 -8.51 26.78
N TYR A 54 -3.26 -9.21 25.65
CA TYR A 54 -3.80 -10.56 25.64
C TYR A 54 -2.83 -11.46 26.40
N ALA A 55 -3.22 -11.87 27.61
CA ALA A 55 -2.48 -12.82 28.42
C ALA A 55 -2.64 -14.23 27.84
N GLN A 56 -1.56 -14.81 27.31
CA GLN A 56 -1.49 -16.26 27.09
C GLN A 56 -0.84 -16.91 28.32
N ASN A 57 -1.69 -17.37 29.24
CA ASN A 57 -1.30 -18.39 30.21
C ASN A 57 -1.89 -19.72 29.74
N GLY A 58 -1.00 -20.63 29.34
CA GLY A 58 -1.36 -21.96 28.91
C GLY A 58 -1.95 -22.78 30.06
N ALA A 59 -3.21 -23.18 29.90
CA ALA A 59 -3.59 -24.56 30.15
C ALA A 59 -3.71 -25.22 28.77
N LEU A 60 -2.82 -26.17 28.48
CA LEU A 60 -2.91 -27.01 27.29
C LEU A 60 -4.13 -27.93 27.45
N ASN A 61 -5.32 -27.41 27.16
CA ASN A 61 -6.45 -28.23 26.77
C ASN A 61 -6.44 -28.29 25.24
N ALA A 62 -5.74 -29.30 24.73
CA ALA A 62 -5.74 -29.65 23.32
C ALA A 62 -7.16 -30.03 22.92
N ASN A 63 -7.94 -29.06 22.42
CA ASN A 63 -9.13 -29.20 21.56
C ASN A 63 -9.77 -27.84 21.20
N ASN A 64 -9.04 -26.71 21.23
CA ASN A 64 -9.55 -25.49 20.63
C ASN A 64 -9.10 -25.42 19.17
N THR A 65 -9.77 -26.19 18.32
CA THR A 65 -9.74 -25.94 16.88
C THR A 65 -10.45 -24.62 16.64
N ILE A 66 -9.68 -23.52 16.63
CA ILE A 66 -10.19 -22.23 16.16
C ILE A 66 -10.60 -22.47 14.71
N ALA A 67 -11.91 -22.59 14.49
CA ALA A 67 -12.46 -22.63 13.15
C ALA A 67 -12.14 -21.27 12.53
N VAL A 68 -11.09 -21.21 11.71
CA VAL A 68 -10.86 -20.07 10.83
C VAL A 68 -12.04 -20.08 9.87
N ILE A 69 -13.08 -19.29 10.20
CA ILE A 69 -14.20 -19.06 9.30
C ILE A 69 -13.63 -18.30 8.11
N LYS A 70 -13.24 -19.04 7.07
CA LYS A 70 -12.75 -18.46 5.82
C LYS A 70 -13.89 -17.67 5.23
N GLN A 71 -13.80 -16.36 5.27
CA GLN A 71 -14.82 -15.51 4.69
C GLN A 71 -14.84 -15.69 3.17
N GLU A 72 -16.04 -15.73 2.61
CA GLU A 72 -16.21 -15.81 1.17
C GLU A 72 -15.63 -14.55 0.50
N PRO A 73 -14.93 -14.69 -0.63
CA PRO A 73 -14.35 -13.56 -1.32
C PRO A 73 -15.46 -12.65 -1.87
N ILE A 74 -15.29 -11.34 -1.75
CA ILE A 74 -16.23 -10.37 -2.32
C ILE A 74 -15.89 -10.22 -3.79
N VAL A 75 -16.81 -10.60 -4.68
CA VAL A 75 -16.62 -10.46 -6.12
C VAL A 75 -17.11 -9.09 -6.58
N VAL A 76 -16.22 -8.32 -7.20
CA VAL A 76 -16.52 -7.01 -7.79
C VAL A 76 -16.46 -7.14 -9.30
N THR A 77 -17.57 -6.83 -9.96
CA THR A 77 -17.70 -6.85 -11.41
C THR A 77 -17.91 -5.44 -11.95
N ALA A 78 -17.38 -5.17 -13.13
CA ALA A 78 -17.67 -3.95 -13.88
C ALA A 78 -17.77 -4.25 -15.37
N THR A 79 -18.53 -3.42 -16.07
CA THR A 79 -18.73 -3.50 -17.52
C THR A 79 -18.23 -2.23 -18.17
N GLY A 80 -17.60 -2.36 -19.34
CA GLY A 80 -17.18 -1.23 -20.16
C GLY A 80 -17.63 -1.38 -21.59
N TYR A 81 -17.87 -0.24 -22.24
CA TYR A 81 -18.42 -0.16 -23.59
C TYR A 81 -17.51 0.67 -24.49
N ALA A 82 -17.43 0.31 -25.77
CA ALA A 82 -16.80 1.15 -26.77
C ALA A 82 -17.51 1.04 -28.12
N ALA A 83 -17.65 2.17 -28.79
CA ALA A 83 -18.19 2.24 -30.14
C ALA A 83 -17.15 1.85 -31.20
N MET A 84 -17.63 1.31 -32.32
CA MET A 84 -16.79 0.95 -33.46
C MET A 84 -15.99 2.17 -33.93
N MET A 85 -14.65 2.05 -33.96
CA MET A 85 -13.78 3.12 -34.43
C MET A 85 -13.83 3.21 -35.94
N THR A 86 -14.53 4.22 -36.46
CA THR A 86 -14.59 4.47 -37.91
C THR A 86 -13.49 5.44 -38.32
N SER A 87 -12.47 4.97 -39.04
CA SER A 87 -11.43 5.81 -39.62
C SER A 87 -11.05 5.33 -41.01
N LYS A 88 -10.90 6.25 -41.97
CA LYS A 88 -10.42 5.96 -43.34
C LYS A 88 -9.01 5.36 -43.37
N ARG A 89 -8.25 5.48 -42.27
CA ARG A 89 -6.87 4.99 -42.15
C ARG A 89 -6.78 3.59 -41.53
N LEU A 90 -7.87 3.05 -41.01
CA LEU A 90 -7.90 1.75 -40.34
C LEU A 90 -8.64 0.73 -41.20
N SER A 91 -8.07 -0.47 -41.34
CA SER A 91 -8.80 -1.64 -41.81
C SER A 91 -9.95 -1.97 -40.86
N LYS A 92 -11.02 -2.57 -41.36
CA LYS A 92 -12.14 -3.08 -40.52
C LYS A 92 -11.65 -3.96 -39.37
N SER A 93 -10.64 -4.79 -39.62
CA SER A 93 -10.02 -5.64 -38.59
C SER A 93 -9.30 -4.83 -37.52
N GLN A 94 -8.52 -3.81 -37.92
CA GLN A 94 -7.82 -2.91 -37.01
C GLN A 94 -8.79 -2.10 -36.17
N ALA A 95 -9.84 -1.54 -36.79
CA ALA A 95 -10.91 -0.83 -36.09
C ALA A 95 -11.56 -1.70 -35.01
N ARG A 96 -11.89 -2.96 -35.34
CA ARG A 96 -12.49 -3.92 -34.40
C ARG A 96 -11.57 -4.22 -33.21
N ILE A 97 -10.28 -4.48 -33.45
CA ILE A 97 -9.30 -4.73 -32.38
C ILE A 97 -9.15 -3.50 -31.48
N MET A 98 -9.11 -2.31 -32.07
CA MET A 98 -9.00 -1.06 -31.33
C MET A 98 -10.24 -0.82 -30.46
N THR A 99 -11.45 -1.02 -31.00
CA THR A 99 -12.69 -0.89 -30.23
C THR A 99 -12.77 -1.90 -29.10
N LEU A 100 -12.42 -3.17 -29.33
CA LEU A 100 -12.35 -4.18 -28.27
C LEU A 100 -11.43 -3.74 -27.13
N ARG A 101 -10.23 -3.24 -27.46
CA ARG A 101 -9.27 -2.73 -26.46
C ARG A 101 -9.82 -1.51 -25.72
N SER A 102 -10.49 -0.60 -26.41
CA SER A 102 -11.14 0.55 -25.79
C SER A 102 -12.24 0.14 -24.81
N SER A 103 -13.06 -0.85 -25.17
CA SER A 103 -14.10 -1.42 -24.28
C SER A 103 -13.49 -2.07 -23.04
N MET A 104 -12.37 -2.79 -23.21
CA MET A 104 -11.62 -3.35 -22.10
C MET A 104 -11.09 -2.26 -21.17
N LEU A 105 -10.44 -1.22 -21.69
CA LEU A 105 -9.92 -0.10 -20.89
C LEU A 105 -11.03 0.61 -20.11
N ASP A 106 -12.19 0.84 -20.73
CA ASP A 106 -13.36 1.39 -20.05
C ASP A 106 -13.85 0.48 -18.91
N ALA A 107 -13.85 -0.84 -19.13
CA ALA A 107 -14.25 -1.80 -18.10
C ALA A 107 -13.31 -1.79 -16.88
N TYR A 108 -11.99 -1.72 -17.11
CA TYR A 108 -11.00 -1.58 -16.02
C TYR A 108 -11.13 -0.24 -15.29
N ARG A 109 -11.45 0.84 -16.00
CA ARG A 109 -11.73 2.14 -15.38
C ARG A 109 -12.96 2.07 -14.47
N ASN A 110 -14.06 1.50 -14.95
CA ASN A 110 -15.28 1.34 -14.14
C ASN A 110 -15.04 0.42 -12.94
N LEU A 111 -14.20 -0.60 -13.10
CA LEU A 111 -13.79 -1.47 -12.00
C LEU A 111 -12.99 -0.71 -10.94
N SER A 112 -12.01 0.10 -11.35
CA SER A 112 -11.18 0.86 -10.40
C SER A 112 -12.02 1.87 -9.62
N GLU A 113 -12.92 2.58 -10.28
CA GLU A 113 -13.87 3.49 -9.62
C GLU A 113 -14.71 2.75 -8.57
N ARG A 114 -15.20 1.55 -8.91
CA ARG A 114 -15.98 0.73 -7.98
C ARG A 114 -15.15 0.26 -6.79
N VAL A 115 -13.89 -0.12 -7.00
CA VAL A 115 -12.98 -0.56 -5.94
C VAL A 115 -12.60 0.60 -5.01
N TYR A 116 -12.19 1.74 -5.57
CA TYR A 116 -11.85 2.93 -4.78
C TYR A 116 -13.05 3.51 -4.02
N GLY A 117 -14.27 3.30 -4.52
CA GLY A 117 -15.51 3.67 -3.83
C GLY A 117 -15.96 2.72 -2.72
N LEU A 118 -15.25 1.62 -2.46
CA LEU A 118 -15.62 0.66 -1.41
C LEU A 118 -15.49 1.29 -0.02
N LYS A 119 -16.51 1.09 0.80
CA LYS A 119 -16.51 1.45 2.23
C LYS A 119 -16.06 0.24 3.03
N ILE A 120 -14.97 0.38 3.78
CA ILE A 120 -14.37 -0.73 4.52
C ILE A 120 -14.96 -0.81 5.94
N ASP A 121 -15.13 0.34 6.61
CA ASP A 121 -15.85 0.45 7.89
C ASP A 121 -16.45 1.85 8.11
N GLY A 122 -17.74 1.89 8.45
CA GLY A 122 -18.54 2.98 9.06
C GLY A 122 -18.49 4.41 8.49
N SER A 123 -17.31 4.99 8.33
CA SER A 123 -17.10 6.42 8.04
C SER A 123 -16.05 6.71 6.96
N SER A 124 -15.17 5.75 6.62
CA SER A 124 -14.05 5.98 5.69
C SER A 124 -14.17 5.16 4.41
N SER A 125 -14.03 5.85 3.27
CA SER A 125 -13.93 5.23 1.93
C SER A 125 -12.49 4.81 1.65
N LEU A 126 -12.29 3.74 0.87
CA LEU A 126 -10.97 3.32 0.40
C LEU A 126 -10.25 4.46 -0.31
N SER A 127 -10.97 5.24 -1.12
CA SER A 127 -10.46 6.46 -1.76
C SER A 127 -9.79 7.42 -0.79
N ASN A 128 -10.32 7.63 0.42
CA ASN A 128 -9.75 8.58 1.38
C ASN A 128 -8.50 8.02 2.08
N MET A 129 -8.42 6.69 2.24
CA MET A 129 -7.28 6.04 2.85
C MET A 129 -6.07 6.02 1.91
N VAL A 130 -6.30 5.77 0.61
CA VAL A 130 -5.21 5.76 -0.40
C VAL A 130 -4.64 7.15 -0.67
N MET A 131 -5.38 8.23 -0.38
CA MET A 131 -4.84 9.60 -0.47
C MET A 131 -3.85 9.92 0.65
N GLN A 132 -3.91 9.20 1.78
CA GLN A 132 -3.04 9.41 2.94
C GLN A 132 -1.86 8.44 2.98
N ASN A 133 -1.90 7.36 2.19
CA ASN A 133 -0.89 6.31 2.20
C ASN A 133 -0.58 5.81 0.78
N ASP A 134 0.61 6.15 0.29
CA ASP A 134 1.11 5.75 -1.05
C ASP A 134 1.38 4.23 -1.16
N GLU A 135 1.75 3.56 -0.07
CA GLU A 135 1.95 2.10 -0.07
C GLU A 135 0.60 1.39 -0.24
N LEU A 136 -0.44 1.87 0.44
CA LEU A 136 -1.80 1.37 0.29
C LEU A 136 -2.31 1.59 -1.14
N ARG A 137 -2.04 2.76 -1.72
CA ARG A 137 -2.36 3.03 -3.13
C ARG A 137 -1.68 2.02 -4.05
N THR A 138 -0.37 1.81 -3.87
CA THR A 138 0.40 0.85 -4.68
C THR A 138 -0.13 -0.57 -4.52
N TYR A 139 -0.53 -0.96 -3.30
CA TYR A 139 -1.14 -2.26 -3.02
C TYR A 139 -2.45 -2.47 -3.78
N VAL A 140 -3.36 -1.48 -3.72
CA VAL A 140 -4.64 -1.53 -4.43
C VAL A 140 -4.44 -1.53 -5.94
N ASP A 141 -3.53 -0.70 -6.46
CA ASP A 141 -3.21 -0.64 -7.89
C ASP A 141 -2.66 -1.97 -8.41
N ALA A 142 -1.77 -2.62 -7.66
CA ALA A 142 -1.28 -3.96 -8.01
C ALA A 142 -2.41 -5.00 -8.03
N TYR A 143 -3.37 -4.90 -7.10
CA TYR A 143 -4.51 -5.79 -7.04
C TYR A 143 -5.47 -5.59 -8.23
N LEU A 144 -5.68 -4.34 -8.66
CA LEU A 144 -6.50 -3.97 -9.82
C LEU A 144 -5.98 -4.55 -11.14
N VAL A 145 -4.66 -4.60 -11.32
CA VAL A 145 -4.02 -5.23 -12.49
C VAL A 145 -4.35 -6.72 -12.59
N GLY A 146 -4.63 -7.38 -11.46
CA GLY A 146 -5.00 -8.79 -11.39
C GLY A 146 -6.45 -9.12 -11.79
N ALA A 147 -7.27 -8.13 -12.17
CA ALA A 147 -8.66 -8.40 -12.56
C ALA A 147 -8.76 -9.18 -13.88
N LYS A 148 -9.68 -10.14 -13.93
CA LYS A 148 -9.90 -11.03 -15.08
C LYS A 148 -11.01 -10.48 -15.98
N VAL A 149 -10.85 -10.71 -17.28
CA VAL A 149 -11.95 -10.53 -18.24
C VAL A 149 -12.83 -11.77 -18.19
N VAL A 150 -14.12 -11.60 -17.90
CA VAL A 150 -15.09 -12.71 -17.83
C VAL A 150 -15.92 -12.86 -19.09
N SER A 151 -16.15 -11.76 -19.82
CA SER A 151 -16.93 -11.79 -21.07
C SER A 151 -16.53 -10.64 -21.99
N GLN A 152 -16.57 -10.90 -23.30
CA GLN A 152 -16.39 -9.92 -24.36
C GLN A 152 -17.36 -10.23 -25.49
N ARG A 153 -18.21 -9.28 -25.84
CA ARG A 153 -19.24 -9.44 -26.88
C ARG A 153 -19.32 -8.21 -27.77
N GLU A 154 -19.62 -8.46 -29.05
CA GLU A 154 -19.94 -7.43 -30.04
C GLU A 154 -21.46 -7.37 -30.16
N HIS A 155 -22.02 -6.16 -30.12
CA HIS A 155 -23.43 -5.89 -30.32
C HIS A 155 -23.72 -5.63 -31.82
N GLU A 156 -25.00 -5.61 -32.19
CA GLU A 156 -25.44 -5.45 -33.58
C GLU A 156 -25.04 -4.10 -34.21
N ASP A 157 -24.87 -3.07 -33.37
CA ASP A 157 -24.40 -1.74 -33.75
C ASP A 157 -22.87 -1.65 -33.92
N GLY A 158 -22.15 -2.75 -33.71
CA GLY A 158 -20.68 -2.82 -33.74
C GLY A 158 -20.01 -2.29 -32.48
N THR A 159 -20.77 -1.97 -31.42
CA THR A 159 -20.19 -1.67 -30.11
C THR A 159 -19.66 -2.94 -29.46
N PHE A 160 -18.59 -2.80 -28.70
CA PHE A 160 -18.08 -3.88 -27.85
C PHE A 160 -18.45 -3.63 -26.41
N GLU A 161 -18.84 -4.72 -25.75
CA GLU A 161 -19.02 -4.78 -24.31
C GLU A 161 -18.02 -5.78 -23.73
N THR A 162 -17.29 -5.32 -22.71
CA THR A 162 -16.35 -6.12 -21.95
C THR A 162 -16.77 -6.13 -20.50
N VAL A 163 -16.86 -7.31 -19.90
CA VAL A 163 -17.12 -7.47 -18.47
C VAL A 163 -15.83 -7.97 -17.81
N VAL A 164 -15.40 -7.25 -16.77
CA VAL A 164 -14.26 -7.61 -15.93
C VAL A 164 -14.73 -7.94 -14.53
N GLU A 165 -13.98 -8.80 -13.87
CA GLU A 165 -14.24 -9.25 -12.51
C GLU A 165 -12.94 -9.29 -11.71
N MET A 166 -13.02 -8.91 -10.45
CA MET A 166 -11.99 -9.24 -9.48
C MET A 166 -12.62 -9.85 -8.23
N ALA A 167 -11.95 -10.84 -7.65
CA ALA A 167 -12.32 -11.37 -6.35
C ALA A 167 -11.46 -10.70 -5.29
N LEU A 168 -12.08 -10.01 -4.33
CA LEU A 168 -11.41 -9.46 -3.15
C LEU A 168 -11.24 -10.59 -2.14
N GLN A 169 -10.02 -11.06 -2.01
CA GLN A 169 -9.66 -12.11 -1.08
C GLN A 169 -9.61 -11.58 0.35
N GLU A 170 -9.60 -12.48 1.32
CA GLU A 170 -9.57 -12.13 2.73
C GLU A 170 -8.30 -11.36 3.13
N ASN A 171 -7.14 -11.73 2.57
CA ASN A 171 -5.90 -10.98 2.78
C ASN A 171 -6.00 -9.52 2.31
N PHE A 172 -6.65 -9.27 1.16
CA PHE A 172 -6.88 -7.91 0.67
C PHE A 172 -7.68 -7.09 1.68
N ARG A 173 -8.74 -7.67 2.25
CA ARG A 173 -9.60 -7.02 3.25
C ARG A 173 -8.83 -6.71 4.54
N GLN A 174 -7.96 -7.60 4.98
CA GLN A 174 -7.09 -7.38 6.14
C GLN A 174 -6.07 -6.26 5.92
N CYS A 175 -5.56 -6.12 4.70
CA CYS A 175 -4.58 -5.08 4.37
C CYS A 175 -5.19 -3.69 4.31
N ILE A 176 -6.46 -3.57 3.88
CA ILE A 176 -7.15 -2.29 3.72
C ILE A 176 -8.06 -1.91 4.90
N SER A 177 -8.25 -2.78 5.90
CA SER A 177 -9.11 -2.51 7.07
C SER A 177 -8.54 -1.48 8.03
N SER A 178 -7.25 -1.15 7.92
CA SER A 178 -6.61 -0.12 8.72
C SER A 178 -5.62 0.67 7.86
N PRO A 179 -5.52 2.01 8.01
CA PRO A 179 -4.53 2.83 7.31
C PRO A 179 -3.08 2.37 7.52
N ASN A 180 -2.79 1.75 8.67
CA ASN A 180 -1.48 1.23 9.04
C ASN A 180 -1.34 -0.30 8.79
N GLY A 181 -2.35 -0.92 8.16
CA GLY A 181 -2.36 -2.36 7.87
C GLY A 181 -1.21 -2.79 6.96
N ILE A 182 -0.80 -1.93 6.02
CA ILE A 182 0.29 -2.20 5.08
C ILE A 182 1.65 -2.29 5.77
N GLN A 183 1.91 -1.41 6.75
CA GLN A 183 3.20 -1.37 7.47
C GLN A 183 3.32 -2.48 8.52
N SER A 184 2.20 -2.86 9.13
CA SER A 184 2.19 -3.84 10.23
C SER A 184 2.18 -5.29 9.75
N ASN A 185 1.73 -5.56 8.52
CA ASN A 185 1.63 -6.91 7.99
C ASN A 185 2.53 -7.11 6.76
N PRO A 186 3.58 -7.94 6.84
CA PRO A 186 4.47 -8.19 5.69
C PRO A 186 3.75 -8.82 4.49
N ASN A 187 2.60 -9.48 4.70
CA ASN A 187 1.77 -10.05 3.63
C ASN A 187 1.04 -8.99 2.80
N CYS A 188 1.00 -7.74 3.27
CA CYS A 188 0.44 -6.60 2.58
C CYS A 188 1.47 -5.82 1.77
N SER A 189 2.76 -6.19 1.85
CA SER A 189 3.79 -5.56 1.04
C SER A 189 3.68 -6.02 -0.42
N VAL A 190 3.40 -5.08 -1.32
CA VAL A 190 3.58 -5.31 -2.76
C VAL A 190 5.06 -5.19 -3.06
N GLN A 191 5.71 -6.33 -3.33
CA GLN A 191 7.07 -6.32 -3.85
C GLN A 191 7.00 -5.72 -5.27
N PRO A 192 7.62 -4.57 -5.52
CA PRO A 192 7.58 -3.98 -6.84
C PRO A 192 8.39 -4.88 -7.79
N GLY A 193 7.69 -5.58 -8.67
CA GLY A 193 8.27 -6.45 -9.69
C GLY A 193 8.98 -5.68 -10.82
N TYR A 194 9.05 -4.35 -10.76
CA TYR A 194 9.91 -3.57 -11.62
C TYR A 194 11.32 -3.56 -11.01
N ARG A 195 12.32 -3.97 -11.79
CA ARG A 195 13.70 -3.60 -11.50
C ARG A 195 13.70 -2.07 -11.39
N ALA A 196 13.87 -1.53 -10.19
CA ALA A 196 14.22 -0.13 -10.04
C ALA A 196 15.57 0.04 -10.74
N ILE A 197 15.56 0.45 -12.01
CA ILE A 197 16.76 1.00 -12.61
C ILE A 197 17.02 2.25 -11.79
N ASN A 198 18.15 2.24 -11.10
CA ASN A 198 18.62 3.36 -10.33
C ASN A 198 18.90 4.50 -11.33
N VAL A 199 17.92 5.38 -11.54
CA VAL A 199 17.99 6.55 -12.45
C VAL A 199 18.79 7.66 -11.78
N GLU A 200 19.93 7.33 -11.18
CA GLU A 200 20.93 8.30 -10.78
C GLU A 200 22.15 8.22 -11.71
N ASN A 201 22.24 7.18 -12.57
CA ASN A 201 23.38 7.01 -13.47
C ASN A 201 23.05 6.42 -14.87
N SER A 202 21.79 6.42 -15.30
CA SER A 202 21.45 5.99 -16.66
C SER A 202 21.49 7.17 -17.61
N THR A 203 22.53 7.25 -18.43
CA THR A 203 22.53 8.07 -19.65
C THR A 203 21.32 7.69 -20.52
N PRO A 204 20.53 8.64 -21.02
CA PRO A 204 19.34 8.35 -21.80
C PRO A 204 19.77 7.82 -23.17
N THR A 205 19.69 6.51 -23.38
CA THR A 205 19.73 5.95 -24.74
C THR A 205 18.35 6.19 -25.37
N THR A 206 18.21 7.34 -26.01
CA THR A 206 17.14 7.61 -26.98
C THR A 206 17.29 6.59 -28.09
N ASN A 207 16.48 5.53 -28.11
CA ASN A 207 16.15 4.72 -29.30
C ASN A 207 15.12 3.66 -28.90
N PHE A 208 13.86 4.07 -28.78
CA PHE A 208 12.72 3.17 -28.89
C PHE A 208 11.83 3.76 -29.98
N TYR A 209 11.72 3.06 -31.11
CA TYR A 209 11.10 3.44 -32.40
C TYR A 209 12.02 4.09 -33.43
N SER A 210 12.75 3.22 -34.13
CA SER A 210 12.91 3.36 -35.58
C SER A 210 12.36 2.07 -36.20
N ILE A 211 11.29 2.20 -36.99
CA ILE A 211 10.88 1.17 -37.95
C ILE A 211 11.40 1.69 -39.28
N GLU A 212 12.44 1.06 -39.82
CA GLU A 212 12.78 1.15 -41.24
C GLU A 212 11.92 0.17 -42.04
#